data_AF-A0A5A9FAH5-F1
#
_entry.id   AF-A0A5A9FAH5-F1
#
_cell.length_a   1.000
_cell.length_b   1.000
_cell.length_c   1.000
_cell.angle_alpha   90.00
_cell.angle_beta   90.00
_cell.angle_gamma   90.00
#
_symmetry.space_group_name_H-M   'P 1'
#
loop_
_entity.id
_entity.type
_entity.pdbx_description
1 polymer ?
#
loop_
_entity_poly.entity_id
_entity_poly.type
_entity_poly.pdbx_seq_one_letter_code
_entity_poly.pdbx_strand_id
1 'polypeptide(L)'
;MLTGIPDNWSATLAFGSRSEAPKGAWKNYSFDLPKLIDGLTTHGVGEKDGKCFLQGSCVEGNRNAKAMDRLYIVGIDVDNGTPSAELDRLVKDRGLFCIRYSTHSSGASVSEIRHDDLVTYQRANPGSGAREYLINKRGYLPAVLDGCEEAAPAMTGNGKVVRVTHKPMDKNRLVFVLAKPWDVDSYPTQTEALAAWKRAYIAFADWLGLVVDESCTDVSRLFYMPRHADGAPYEAVVHPGKAIDIFALVSSAGSDNPFLDAAEAMGAKDATDSSAMMQNLRRWAASGYADTFMIADALEARSPDVMRPEKDRGDIRHIECPFQDEHSDPSAYGGTFVINAGESSTNGFVVGCHHNACAGRDRLDFLSGMISRGWLTTEDLCAPEFHLEVEEGEPRSTHGELFLGEGAGDGKATKATKAKAEGRSVWIDEDSTFVMDAIIEEVKRINQTPMVFSYGGKPSRVITDDTGSAALVRMDLDRMRNLLMRNGVKFLKKKGQDDCKEVPAPADLVNMYLALEREETELPILKGVVGAPAFLAGGVLHDKPGYDSRSMMLYHPPQGFKALPVPVKPT
;
A
#
# COMPACT_ATOMS: atom_id res chain seq x y z
N MET A 1 -10.83 -40.07 1.98
CA MET A 1 -10.86 -39.41 0.66
C MET A 1 -10.66 -37.93 0.88
N LEU A 2 -9.68 -37.31 0.23
CA LEU A 2 -9.41 -35.88 0.33
C LEU A 2 -10.50 -35.14 -0.46
N THR A 3 -11.53 -34.66 0.23
CA THR A 3 -12.66 -34.00 -0.42
C THR A 3 -12.24 -32.63 -0.97
N GLY A 4 -12.29 -32.43 -2.29
CA GLY A 4 -12.07 -31.12 -2.92
C GLY A 4 -10.65 -30.86 -3.41
N ILE A 5 -9.80 -31.88 -3.51
CA ILE A 5 -8.56 -31.84 -4.29
C ILE A 5 -8.75 -32.80 -5.48
N PRO A 6 -8.48 -32.38 -6.73
CA PRO A 6 -8.52 -33.30 -7.88
C PRO A 6 -7.57 -34.49 -7.70
N ASP A 7 -8.00 -35.70 -8.06
CA ASP A 7 -7.16 -36.91 -7.99
C ASP A 7 -5.88 -36.82 -8.85
N ASN A 8 -5.91 -35.95 -9.87
CA ASN A 8 -4.78 -35.65 -10.75
C ASN A 8 -4.04 -34.34 -10.38
N TRP A 9 -4.20 -33.86 -9.15
CA TRP A 9 -3.49 -32.65 -8.72
C TRP A 9 -1.97 -32.84 -8.80
N SER A 10 -1.30 -31.84 -9.36
CA SER A 10 0.15 -31.77 -9.45
C SER A 10 0.64 -30.35 -9.22
N ALA A 11 1.82 -30.21 -8.61
CA ALA A 11 2.49 -28.93 -8.44
C ALA A 11 3.91 -28.98 -8.97
N THR A 12 4.40 -27.81 -9.41
CA THR A 12 5.81 -27.60 -9.78
C THR A 12 6.41 -26.57 -8.83
N LEU A 13 7.29 -27.01 -7.92
CA LEU A 13 7.97 -26.11 -6.99
C LEU A 13 9.46 -26.01 -7.30
N ALA A 14 10.03 -24.82 -7.12
CA ALA A 14 11.45 -24.58 -7.22
C ALA A 14 12.18 -24.95 -5.91
N PHE A 15 13.30 -25.66 -6.01
CA PHE A 15 14.11 -26.09 -4.87
C PHE A 15 15.54 -25.53 -4.94
N GLY A 16 16.05 -25.14 -3.78
CA GLY A 16 17.42 -24.73 -3.55
C GLY A 16 18.11 -25.68 -2.56
N SER A 17 19.43 -25.86 -2.71
CA SER A 17 20.23 -26.64 -1.76
C SER A 17 20.42 -25.93 -0.41
N ARG A 18 20.34 -24.60 -0.40
CA ARG A 18 20.44 -23.70 0.75
C ARG A 18 19.72 -22.37 0.45
N SER A 19 19.48 -21.56 1.47
CA SER A 19 18.88 -20.22 1.33
C SER A 19 19.71 -19.28 0.45
N GLU A 20 21.03 -19.40 0.46
CA GLU A 20 21.96 -18.60 -0.36
C GLU A 20 22.43 -19.35 -1.61
N ALA A 21 21.55 -20.14 -2.23
CA ALA A 21 21.88 -20.80 -3.50
C ALA A 21 22.14 -19.72 -4.56
N PRO A 22 23.22 -19.86 -5.37
CA PRO A 22 23.60 -18.83 -6.33
C PRO A 22 22.52 -18.64 -7.40
N LYS A 23 22.56 -17.48 -8.07
CA LYS A 23 21.67 -17.17 -9.20
C LYS A 23 21.73 -18.30 -10.25
N GLY A 24 20.57 -18.78 -10.70
CA GLY A 24 20.47 -19.90 -11.64
C GLY A 24 20.53 -21.30 -11.03
N ALA A 25 20.74 -21.44 -9.72
CA ALA A 25 20.87 -22.76 -9.08
C ALA A 25 19.54 -23.38 -8.63
N TRP A 26 18.44 -22.64 -8.65
CA TRP A 26 17.12 -23.16 -8.28
C TRP A 26 16.57 -24.06 -9.37
N LYS A 27 15.95 -25.18 -8.99
CA LYS A 27 15.45 -26.19 -9.94
C LYS A 27 13.98 -26.48 -9.70
N ASN A 28 13.19 -26.42 -10.77
CA ASN A 28 11.77 -26.76 -10.75
C ASN A 28 11.59 -28.28 -10.78
N TYR A 29 10.81 -28.82 -9.84
CA TYR A 29 10.42 -30.22 -9.82
C TYR A 29 8.91 -30.34 -9.73
N SER A 30 8.33 -31.22 -10.54
CA SER A 30 6.90 -31.51 -10.55
C SER A 30 6.60 -32.79 -9.77
N PHE A 31 5.56 -32.77 -8.96
CA PHE A 31 5.12 -33.92 -8.18
C PHE A 31 3.62 -33.90 -7.92
N ASP A 32 3.09 -35.07 -7.57
CA ASP A 32 1.72 -35.28 -7.14
C ASP A 32 1.56 -34.96 -5.64
N LEU A 33 0.32 -34.98 -5.17
CA LEU A 33 0.02 -34.70 -3.77
C LEU A 33 0.66 -35.70 -2.79
N PRO A 34 0.65 -37.04 -3.02
CA PRO A 34 1.32 -37.99 -2.14
C PRO A 34 2.81 -37.70 -1.94
N LYS A 35 3.55 -37.35 -3.00
CA LYS A 35 4.96 -36.99 -2.89
C LYS A 35 5.18 -35.67 -2.14
N LEU A 36 4.29 -34.69 -2.32
CA LEU A 36 4.36 -33.46 -1.54
C LEU A 36 4.15 -33.73 -0.04
N ILE A 37 3.15 -34.55 0.29
CA ILE A 37 2.89 -34.98 1.66
C ILE A 37 4.13 -35.67 2.24
N ASP A 38 4.61 -36.72 1.58
CA ASP A 38 5.79 -37.48 2.03
C ASP A 38 7.01 -36.58 2.27
N GLY A 39 7.30 -35.67 1.34
CA GLY A 39 8.41 -34.74 1.44
C GLY A 39 8.28 -33.72 2.57
N LEU A 40 7.05 -33.30 2.91
CA LEU A 40 6.79 -32.30 3.95
C LEU A 40 6.43 -32.91 5.32
N THR A 41 6.20 -34.22 5.40
CA THR A 41 6.03 -34.93 6.68
C THR A 41 7.27 -35.65 7.14
N THR A 42 8.26 -35.85 6.27
CA THR A 42 9.51 -36.52 6.60
C THR A 42 10.56 -35.52 7.09
N HIS A 43 10.81 -35.49 8.40
CA HIS A 43 11.86 -34.65 8.97
C HIS A 43 13.25 -35.28 8.85
N GLY A 44 14.17 -34.56 8.22
CA GLY A 44 15.58 -34.93 8.22
C GLY A 44 16.30 -34.44 9.48
N VAL A 45 17.18 -35.26 10.05
CA VAL A 45 18.16 -34.81 11.06
C VAL A 45 19.22 -33.95 10.36
N GLY A 46 19.57 -32.81 10.96
CA GLY A 46 20.71 -31.99 10.55
C GLY A 46 20.49 -30.49 10.76
N GLU A 47 21.45 -29.71 10.31
CA GLU A 47 21.48 -28.25 10.49
C GLU A 47 20.22 -27.54 9.96
N LYS A 48 19.92 -26.38 10.56
CA LYS A 48 18.82 -25.50 10.17
C LYS A 48 18.90 -25.09 8.70
N ASP A 49 20.08 -24.66 8.25
CA ASP A 49 20.30 -24.20 6.89
C ASP A 49 20.52 -25.37 5.93
N GLY A 50 19.40 -25.88 5.42
CA GLY A 50 19.39 -27.00 4.49
C GLY A 50 18.57 -26.72 3.22
N LYS A 51 18.19 -27.81 2.56
CA LYS A 51 17.31 -27.79 1.39
C LYS A 51 16.05 -26.96 1.68
N CYS A 52 15.68 -26.14 0.71
CA CYS A 52 14.53 -25.25 0.79
C CYS A 52 13.74 -25.27 -0.52
N PHE A 53 12.50 -24.83 -0.47
CA PHE A 53 11.58 -24.78 -1.60
C PHE A 53 10.84 -23.44 -1.64
N LEU A 54 10.32 -23.09 -2.83
CA LEU A 54 9.46 -21.94 -3.04
C LEU A 54 8.00 -22.39 -3.17
N GLN A 55 7.09 -21.41 -3.12
CA GLN A 55 5.64 -21.64 -3.29
C GLN A 55 5.23 -22.01 -4.72
N GLY A 56 6.17 -21.91 -5.66
CA GLY A 56 5.93 -22.06 -7.09
C GLY A 56 7.18 -22.34 -7.92
N SER A 57 7.03 -22.25 -9.23
CA SER A 57 8.12 -22.33 -10.21
C SER A 57 8.83 -20.98 -10.35
N CYS A 58 10.13 -21.03 -10.58
CA CYS A 58 10.92 -19.86 -10.98
C CYS A 58 11.53 -20.03 -12.38
N VAL A 59 11.69 -18.92 -13.08
CA VAL A 59 12.30 -18.83 -14.41
C VAL A 59 13.82 -18.79 -14.26
N GLU A 60 14.52 -19.53 -15.14
CA GLU A 60 15.99 -19.57 -15.19
C GLU A 60 16.68 -19.88 -13.86
N GLY A 61 16.01 -20.56 -12.92
CA GLY A 61 16.57 -20.88 -11.61
C GLY A 61 16.85 -19.66 -10.72
N ASN A 62 16.15 -18.56 -10.97
CA ASN A 62 16.32 -17.29 -10.24
C ASN A 62 15.26 -17.13 -9.16
N ARG A 63 15.65 -17.16 -7.88
CA ARG A 63 14.76 -16.76 -6.77
C ARG A 63 14.76 -15.25 -6.61
N ASN A 64 13.75 -14.61 -7.18
CA ASN A 64 13.31 -13.26 -6.83
C ASN A 64 11.87 -13.08 -7.34
N ALA A 65 11.14 -12.11 -6.81
CA ALA A 65 9.75 -11.88 -7.17
C ALA A 65 9.52 -11.73 -8.69
N LYS A 66 10.47 -11.12 -9.41
CA LYS A 66 10.35 -10.90 -10.86
C LYS A 66 10.51 -12.17 -11.70
N ALA A 67 11.12 -13.19 -11.12
CA ALA A 67 11.41 -14.46 -11.78
C ALA A 67 10.49 -15.59 -11.32
N MET A 68 9.47 -15.32 -10.50
CA MET A 68 8.41 -16.28 -10.21
C MET A 68 7.40 -16.30 -11.36
N ASP A 69 6.96 -17.50 -11.76
CA ASP A 69 6.07 -17.70 -12.90
C ASP A 69 4.67 -18.17 -12.43
N ARG A 70 4.63 -19.29 -11.69
CA ARG A 70 3.36 -19.89 -11.24
C ARG A 70 3.47 -20.44 -9.83
N LEU A 71 2.49 -20.16 -8.98
CA LEU A 71 2.41 -20.63 -7.60
C LEU A 71 1.34 -21.73 -7.46
N TYR A 72 1.61 -22.73 -6.64
CA TYR A 72 0.75 -23.91 -6.48
C TYR A 72 0.31 -24.14 -5.04
N ILE A 73 1.04 -23.56 -4.10
CA ILE A 73 0.79 -23.66 -2.67
C ILE A 73 0.84 -22.26 -2.05
N VAL A 74 0.27 -22.13 -0.86
CA VAL A 74 0.52 -21.00 0.03
C VAL A 74 1.12 -21.51 1.32
N GLY A 75 2.32 -21.01 1.65
CA GLY A 75 3.03 -21.34 2.88
C GLY A 75 2.90 -20.21 3.90
N ILE A 76 2.65 -20.55 5.16
CA ILE A 76 2.60 -19.60 6.28
C ILE A 76 3.61 -20.05 7.34
N ASP A 77 4.58 -19.17 7.64
CA ASP A 77 5.46 -19.32 8.81
C ASP A 77 4.70 -18.78 10.04
N VAL A 78 4.53 -19.63 11.06
CA VAL A 78 3.92 -19.28 12.34
C VAL A 78 4.99 -19.35 13.42
N ASP A 79 5.68 -18.23 13.63
CA ASP A 79 6.83 -18.11 14.54
C ASP A 79 6.53 -17.27 15.80
N ASN A 80 5.25 -17.13 16.15
CA ASN A 80 4.77 -16.26 17.22
C ASN A 80 4.40 -16.99 18.52
N GLY A 81 4.61 -18.31 18.56
CA GLY A 81 4.32 -19.17 19.70
C GLY A 81 2.87 -19.64 19.81
N THR A 82 2.07 -19.52 18.74
CA THR A 82 0.74 -20.15 18.68
C THR A 82 0.87 -21.67 18.86
N PRO A 83 0.21 -22.27 19.87
CA PRO A 83 0.32 -23.70 20.11
C PRO A 83 -0.10 -24.54 18.91
N SER A 84 0.63 -25.62 18.66
CA SER A 84 0.40 -26.52 17.53
C SER A 84 -1.03 -27.07 17.48
N ALA A 85 -1.60 -27.41 18.65
CA ALA A 85 -2.98 -27.88 18.77
C ALA A 85 -4.04 -26.83 18.37
N GLU A 86 -3.76 -25.54 18.59
CA GLU A 86 -4.66 -24.46 18.17
C GLU A 86 -4.60 -24.27 16.64
N LEU A 87 -3.41 -24.37 16.05
CA LEU A 87 -3.27 -24.37 14.59
C LEU A 87 -4.04 -25.53 13.95
N ASP A 88 -3.92 -26.74 14.53
CA ASP A 88 -4.63 -27.92 14.09
C ASP A 88 -6.15 -27.73 14.15
N ARG A 89 -6.65 -27.10 15.22
CA ARG A 89 -8.07 -26.75 15.37
C ARG A 89 -8.51 -25.73 14.31
N LEU A 90 -7.77 -24.64 14.12
CA LEU A 90 -8.11 -23.57 13.17
C LEU A 90 -8.24 -24.09 11.73
N VAL A 91 -7.33 -24.98 11.31
CA VAL A 91 -7.38 -25.58 9.97
C VAL A 91 -8.54 -26.56 9.85
N LYS A 92 -8.72 -27.44 10.84
CA LYS A 92 -9.79 -28.45 10.84
C LYS A 92 -11.18 -27.83 10.83
N ASP A 93 -11.41 -26.79 11.65
CA ASP A 93 -12.68 -26.06 11.72
C ASP A 93 -13.05 -25.40 10.38
N ARG A 94 -12.04 -25.06 9.57
CA ARG A 94 -12.19 -24.48 8.23
C ARG A 94 -12.28 -25.51 7.10
N GLY A 95 -12.08 -26.79 7.43
CA GLY A 95 -12.15 -27.91 6.50
C GLY A 95 -11.11 -27.85 5.39
N LEU A 96 -9.95 -27.24 5.63
CA LEU A 96 -8.89 -27.09 4.63
C LEU A 96 -7.90 -28.24 4.65
N PHE A 97 -7.40 -28.59 3.46
CA PHE A 97 -6.21 -29.40 3.37
C PHE A 97 -4.98 -28.58 3.77
N CYS A 98 -4.21 -29.09 4.72
CA CYS A 98 -2.98 -28.45 5.17
C CYS A 98 -1.97 -29.50 5.62
N ILE A 99 -0.71 -29.26 5.30
CA ILE A 99 0.42 -29.96 5.90
C ILE A 99 1.05 -29.01 6.90
N ARG A 100 0.92 -29.32 8.19
CA ARG A 100 1.63 -28.62 9.27
C ARG A 100 2.90 -29.38 9.60
N TYR A 101 4.01 -28.67 9.77
CA TYR A 101 5.21 -29.25 10.35
C TYR A 101 5.97 -28.25 11.22
N SER A 102 6.63 -28.74 12.27
CA SER A 102 7.43 -27.91 13.16
C SER A 102 8.70 -27.42 12.46
N THR A 103 9.12 -26.19 12.73
CA THR A 103 10.41 -25.70 12.22
C THR A 103 11.57 -26.26 13.04
N HIS A 104 12.78 -26.19 12.50
CA HIS A 104 14.00 -26.57 13.25
C HIS A 104 14.16 -25.75 14.55
N SER A 105 13.62 -24.54 14.61
CA SER A 105 13.69 -23.67 15.79
C SER A 105 12.48 -23.79 16.71
N SER A 106 11.62 -24.81 16.53
CA SER A 106 10.51 -25.07 17.45
C SER A 106 11.04 -25.48 18.83
N GLY A 107 10.42 -24.97 19.89
CA GLY A 107 10.89 -25.13 21.27
C GLY A 107 12.01 -24.18 21.67
N ALA A 108 12.45 -23.28 20.78
CA ALA A 108 13.43 -22.25 21.14
C ALA A 108 12.86 -21.30 22.22
N SER A 109 13.70 -21.00 23.21
CA SER A 109 13.42 -20.10 24.33
C SER A 109 14.16 -18.77 24.24
N VAL A 110 14.80 -18.49 23.11
CA VAL A 110 15.53 -17.25 22.86
C VAL A 110 15.16 -16.70 21.49
N SER A 111 14.87 -15.40 21.46
CA SER A 111 14.65 -14.64 20.23
C SER A 111 15.68 -13.53 20.10
N GLU A 112 16.20 -13.36 18.89
CA GLU A 112 17.12 -12.27 18.55
C GLU A 112 16.36 -11.16 17.82
N ILE A 113 16.52 -9.93 18.31
CA ILE A 113 15.99 -8.72 17.69
C ILE A 113 17.20 -7.91 17.20
N ARG A 114 17.19 -7.43 15.96
CA ARG A 114 18.22 -6.50 15.50
C ARG A 114 18.11 -5.21 16.33
N HIS A 115 19.22 -4.76 16.87
CA HIS A 115 19.24 -3.61 17.77
C HIS A 115 18.68 -2.35 17.09
N ASP A 116 18.98 -2.15 15.81
CA ASP A 116 18.49 -0.99 15.04
C ASP A 116 16.97 -1.04 14.84
N ASP A 117 16.39 -2.23 14.62
CA ASP A 117 14.95 -2.41 14.48
C ASP A 117 14.24 -2.10 15.81
N LEU A 118 14.84 -2.53 16.94
CA LEU A 118 14.31 -2.23 18.28
C LEU A 118 14.39 -0.73 18.57
N VAL A 119 15.53 -0.08 18.32
CA VAL A 119 15.71 1.37 18.51
C VAL A 119 14.73 2.17 17.66
N THR A 120 14.55 1.77 16.39
CA THR A 120 13.57 2.43 15.50
C THR A 120 12.15 2.32 16.05
N TYR A 121 11.77 1.13 16.52
CA TYR A 121 10.47 0.92 17.15
C TYR A 121 10.30 1.75 18.43
N GLN A 122 11.32 1.86 19.27
CA GLN A 122 11.30 2.65 20.51
C GLN A 122 11.19 4.15 20.26
N ARG A 123 11.79 4.67 19.18
CA ARG A 123 11.63 6.07 18.76
C ARG A 123 10.19 6.39 18.37
N ALA A 124 9.55 5.47 17.63
CA ALA A 124 8.14 5.61 17.26
C ALA A 124 7.17 5.34 18.43
N ASN A 125 7.60 4.56 19.43
CA ASN A 125 6.79 4.15 20.59
C ASN A 125 7.55 4.37 21.91
N PRO A 126 7.70 5.63 22.37
CA PRO A 126 8.47 5.95 23.57
C PRO A 126 8.01 5.16 24.79
N GLY A 127 8.97 4.60 25.55
CA GLY A 127 8.70 3.77 26.72
C GLY A 127 8.48 2.28 26.43
N SER A 128 8.50 1.86 25.17
CA SER A 128 8.42 0.44 24.80
C SER A 128 9.76 -0.30 24.95
N GLY A 129 9.74 -1.56 25.37
CA GLY A 129 10.92 -2.43 25.42
C GLY A 129 10.92 -3.51 24.34
N ALA A 130 11.86 -4.46 24.43
CA ALA A 130 11.91 -5.61 23.53
C ALA A 130 10.65 -6.48 23.59
N ARG A 131 10.02 -6.55 24.77
CA ARG A 131 8.75 -7.26 24.96
C ARG A 131 7.64 -6.67 24.11
N GLU A 132 7.42 -5.36 24.18
CA GLU A 132 6.37 -4.66 23.42
C GLU A 132 6.64 -4.75 21.92
N TYR A 133 7.91 -4.70 21.50
CA TYR A 133 8.30 -4.94 20.11
C TYR A 133 7.88 -6.35 19.64
N LEU A 134 8.19 -7.39 20.42
CA LEU A 134 7.84 -8.77 20.04
C LEU A 134 6.32 -8.98 19.96
N ILE A 135 5.55 -8.38 20.86
CA ILE A 135 4.08 -8.48 20.86
C ILE A 135 3.50 -7.70 19.68
N ASN A 136 3.77 -6.39 19.62
CA ASN A 136 3.04 -5.49 18.72
C ASN A 136 3.57 -5.53 17.29
N LYS A 137 4.89 -5.68 17.11
CA LYS A 137 5.50 -5.70 15.78
C LYS A 137 5.65 -7.10 15.23
N ARG A 138 5.98 -8.09 16.07
CA ARG A 138 6.24 -9.47 15.64
C ARG A 138 5.10 -10.44 15.96
N GLY A 139 4.04 -9.98 16.62
CA GLY A 139 2.82 -10.75 16.86
C GLY A 139 2.94 -11.86 17.90
N TYR A 140 3.98 -11.84 18.75
CA TYR A 140 4.22 -12.88 19.76
C TYR A 140 3.07 -12.92 20.77
N LEU A 141 2.64 -14.13 21.14
CA LEU A 141 1.63 -14.29 22.17
C LEU A 141 2.18 -13.77 23.53
N PRO A 142 1.44 -12.89 24.24
CA PRO A 142 1.91 -12.35 25.52
C PRO A 142 2.33 -13.42 26.53
N ALA A 143 1.62 -14.55 26.56
CA ALA A 143 1.89 -15.67 27.46
C ALA A 143 3.28 -16.30 27.28
N VAL A 144 3.86 -16.22 26.08
CA VAL A 144 5.22 -16.68 25.77
C VAL A 144 6.27 -15.78 26.42
N LEU A 145 5.97 -14.48 26.48
CA LEU A 145 6.85 -13.43 26.98
C LEU A 145 6.64 -13.11 28.47
N ASP A 146 5.76 -13.84 29.16
CA ASP A 146 5.61 -13.73 30.61
C ASP A 146 6.93 -14.08 31.30
N GLY A 147 7.49 -13.11 32.04
CA GLY A 147 8.78 -13.26 32.70
C GLY A 147 9.97 -13.28 31.75
N CYS A 148 9.83 -12.71 30.54
CA CYS A 148 10.96 -12.63 29.61
C CYS A 148 12.08 -11.74 30.15
N GLU A 149 13.32 -12.08 29.83
CA GLU A 149 14.51 -11.34 30.22
C GLU A 149 15.22 -10.80 28.97
N GLU A 150 15.49 -9.51 28.97
CA GLU A 150 16.24 -8.83 27.91
C GLU A 150 17.73 -8.77 28.28
N ALA A 151 18.58 -9.32 27.42
CA ALA A 151 20.03 -9.22 27.56
C ALA A 151 20.54 -7.90 26.97
N ALA A 152 21.66 -7.40 27.50
CA ALA A 152 22.33 -6.24 26.94
C ALA A 152 22.67 -6.46 25.44
N PRO A 153 22.60 -5.40 24.61
CA PRO A 153 22.93 -5.51 23.19
C PRO A 153 24.34 -6.07 22.95
N ALA A 154 24.46 -7.05 22.05
CA ALA A 154 25.72 -7.73 21.74
C ALA A 154 25.96 -7.77 20.23
N MET A 155 27.24 -7.71 19.83
CA MET A 155 27.65 -7.87 18.43
C MET A 155 27.68 -9.34 18.04
N THR A 156 27.11 -9.68 16.88
CA THR A 156 27.12 -11.03 16.29
C THR A 156 27.55 -10.97 14.83
N GLY A 157 27.68 -12.13 14.17
CA GLY A 157 27.91 -12.20 12.73
C GLY A 157 26.79 -11.58 11.88
N ASN A 158 25.60 -11.38 12.47
CA ASN A 158 24.43 -10.78 11.83
C ASN A 158 24.23 -9.31 12.25
N GLY A 159 25.25 -8.69 12.86
CA GLY A 159 25.20 -7.33 13.40
C GLY A 159 24.85 -7.28 14.88
N LYS A 160 24.56 -6.07 15.38
CA LYS A 160 24.22 -5.83 16.78
C LYS A 160 22.78 -6.29 17.06
N VAL A 161 22.60 -7.17 18.03
CA VAL A 161 21.30 -7.75 18.39
C VAL A 161 21.03 -7.65 19.88
N VAL A 162 19.75 -7.66 20.23
CA VAL A 162 19.23 -7.83 21.59
C VAL A 162 18.62 -9.21 21.67
N ARG A 163 19.02 -9.99 22.68
CA ARG A 163 18.48 -11.34 22.93
C ARG A 163 17.42 -11.25 24.02
N VAL A 164 16.26 -11.83 23.74
CA VAL A 164 15.17 -11.96 24.69
C VAL A 164 15.00 -13.44 25.01
N THR A 165 15.24 -13.79 26.27
CA THR A 165 14.92 -15.13 26.80
C THR A 165 13.44 -15.16 27.16
N HIS A 166 12.72 -16.16 26.70
CA HIS A 166 11.28 -16.33 26.88
C HIS A 166 10.93 -17.80 27.05
N LYS A 167 9.66 -18.12 27.34
CA LYS A 167 9.22 -19.52 27.45
C LYS A 167 9.44 -20.25 26.11
N PRO A 168 9.81 -21.54 26.11
CA PRO A 168 9.86 -22.35 24.89
C PRO A 168 8.55 -22.20 24.12
N MET A 169 8.65 -22.00 22.81
CA MET A 169 7.47 -21.77 21.98
C MET A 169 7.46 -22.62 20.72
N ASP A 170 6.25 -22.99 20.32
CA ASP A 170 6.01 -23.71 19.08
C ASP A 170 6.27 -22.80 17.88
N LYS A 171 6.97 -23.34 16.89
CA LYS A 171 7.18 -22.69 15.60
C LYS A 171 6.79 -23.65 14.51
N ASN A 172 5.79 -23.29 13.72
CA ASN A 172 5.18 -24.18 12.74
C ASN A 172 5.19 -23.56 11.36
N ARG A 173 5.19 -24.40 10.34
CA ARG A 173 4.82 -24.04 8.97
C ARG A 173 3.53 -24.70 8.61
N LEU A 174 2.64 -23.93 8.00
CA LEU A 174 1.40 -24.42 7.41
C LEU A 174 1.53 -24.31 5.89
N VAL A 175 1.36 -25.43 5.20
CA VAL A 175 1.39 -25.48 3.73
C VAL A 175 0.01 -25.90 3.23
N PHE A 176 -0.66 -25.00 2.52
CA PHE A 176 -1.95 -25.25 1.89
C PHE A 176 -1.78 -25.37 0.39
N VAL A 177 -2.55 -26.27 -0.23
CA VAL A 177 -2.58 -26.41 -1.69
C VAL A 177 -3.61 -25.46 -2.28
N LEU A 178 -3.25 -24.75 -3.35
CA LEU A 178 -4.19 -23.89 -4.04
C LEU A 178 -5.17 -24.74 -4.87
N ALA A 179 -6.43 -24.35 -4.88
CA ALA A 179 -7.49 -25.00 -5.67
C ALA A 179 -7.22 -24.90 -7.18
N LYS A 180 -6.58 -23.80 -7.59
CA LYS A 180 -6.01 -23.60 -8.93
C LYS A 180 -4.63 -22.98 -8.78
N PRO A 181 -3.65 -23.39 -9.61
CA PRO A 181 -2.39 -22.67 -9.68
C PRO A 181 -2.64 -21.18 -9.97
N TRP A 182 -1.86 -20.32 -9.35
CA TRP A 182 -1.91 -18.88 -9.59
C TRP A 182 -0.79 -18.48 -10.54
N ASP A 183 -1.16 -17.83 -11.63
CA ASP A 183 -0.28 -17.42 -12.72
C ASP A 183 0.02 -15.92 -12.62
N VAL A 184 1.32 -15.56 -12.60
CA VAL A 184 1.73 -14.15 -12.68
C VAL A 184 1.25 -13.51 -13.98
N ASP A 185 1.29 -14.27 -15.09
CA ASP A 185 0.88 -13.83 -16.43
C ASP A 185 -0.64 -13.64 -16.59
N SER A 186 -1.45 -13.99 -15.58
CA SER A 186 -2.89 -13.70 -15.59
C SER A 186 -3.20 -12.21 -15.33
N TYR A 187 -2.17 -11.39 -15.09
CA TYR A 187 -2.30 -9.98 -14.76
C TYR A 187 -1.62 -9.09 -15.81
N PRO A 188 -2.14 -7.88 -16.09
CA PRO A 188 -1.55 -6.96 -17.07
C PRO A 188 -0.10 -6.56 -16.75
N THR A 189 0.23 -6.43 -15.47
CA THR A 189 1.58 -6.11 -15.02
C THR A 189 1.99 -7.00 -13.85
N GLN A 190 3.30 -7.25 -13.74
CA GLN A 190 3.85 -8.00 -12.62
C GLN A 190 3.60 -7.30 -11.27
N THR A 191 3.64 -5.97 -11.24
CA THR A 191 3.30 -5.19 -10.04
C THR A 191 1.88 -5.48 -9.57
N GLU A 192 0.90 -5.51 -10.48
CA GLU A 192 -0.49 -5.86 -10.16
C GLU A 192 -0.61 -7.30 -9.67
N ALA A 193 0.11 -8.25 -10.29
CA ALA A 193 0.14 -9.64 -9.84
C ALA A 193 0.65 -9.75 -8.40
N LEU A 194 1.80 -9.12 -8.10
CA LEU A 194 2.39 -9.13 -6.75
C LEU A 194 1.48 -8.48 -5.72
N ALA A 195 0.82 -7.38 -6.06
CA ALA A 195 -0.15 -6.72 -5.19
C ALA A 195 -1.41 -7.57 -4.96
N ALA A 196 -1.90 -8.28 -5.99
CA ALA A 196 -3.02 -9.21 -5.86
C ALA A 196 -2.67 -10.39 -4.94
N TRP A 197 -1.48 -10.98 -5.11
CA TRP A 197 -0.98 -12.03 -4.23
C TRP A 197 -0.85 -11.55 -2.79
N LYS A 198 -0.19 -10.40 -2.55
CA LYS A 198 -0.03 -9.80 -1.21
C LYS A 198 -1.38 -9.63 -0.51
N ARG A 199 -2.37 -9.05 -1.19
CA ARG A 199 -3.72 -8.86 -0.64
C ARG A 199 -4.42 -10.18 -0.32
N ALA A 200 -4.39 -11.15 -1.24
CA ALA A 200 -5.02 -12.45 -1.03
C ALA A 200 -4.35 -13.25 0.10
N TYR A 201 -3.02 -13.16 0.22
CA TYR A 201 -2.26 -13.79 1.30
C TYR A 201 -2.66 -13.22 2.67
N ILE A 202 -2.70 -11.88 2.80
CA ILE A 202 -3.07 -11.22 4.06
C ILE A 202 -4.52 -11.53 4.43
N ALA A 203 -5.45 -11.43 3.48
CA ALA A 203 -6.85 -11.77 3.71
C ALA A 203 -7.02 -13.24 4.14
N PHE A 204 -6.23 -14.15 3.57
CA PHE A 204 -6.24 -15.55 3.97
C PHE A 204 -5.69 -15.76 5.38
N ALA A 205 -4.55 -15.15 5.71
CA ALA A 205 -3.96 -15.23 7.06
C ALA A 205 -4.92 -14.69 8.13
N ASP A 206 -5.55 -13.54 7.86
CA ASP A 206 -6.56 -12.94 8.73
C ASP A 206 -7.80 -13.82 8.89
N TRP A 207 -8.32 -14.35 7.78
CA TRP A 207 -9.44 -15.28 7.80
C TRP A 207 -9.10 -16.57 8.56
N LEU A 208 -7.83 -17.00 8.60
CA LEU A 208 -7.34 -18.08 9.46
C LEU A 208 -7.22 -17.67 10.93
N GLY A 209 -7.19 -16.38 11.25
CA GLY A 209 -6.91 -15.83 12.58
C GLY A 209 -5.42 -15.84 12.91
N LEU A 210 -4.54 -15.76 11.91
CA LEU A 210 -3.10 -15.82 12.06
C LEU A 210 -2.46 -14.46 11.76
N VAL A 211 -1.57 -14.04 12.65
CA VAL A 211 -0.72 -12.86 12.44
C VAL A 211 0.52 -13.29 11.65
N VAL A 212 0.76 -12.65 10.51
CA VAL A 212 1.89 -12.94 9.62
C VAL A 212 2.80 -11.72 9.48
N ASP A 213 4.11 -11.95 9.42
CA ASP A 213 5.09 -10.89 9.16
C ASP A 213 4.98 -10.39 7.71
N GLU A 214 5.34 -9.13 7.46
CA GLU A 214 5.23 -8.52 6.13
C GLU A 214 5.98 -9.32 5.05
N SER A 215 7.15 -9.86 5.42
CA SER A 215 8.01 -10.63 4.53
C SER A 215 7.38 -11.96 4.07
N CYS A 216 6.29 -12.43 4.71
CA CYS A 216 5.57 -13.63 4.31
C CYS A 216 4.78 -13.44 2.99
N THR A 217 4.55 -12.19 2.57
CA THR A 217 3.75 -11.86 1.38
C THR A 217 4.51 -11.93 0.05
N ASP A 218 5.84 -12.16 0.07
CA ASP A 218 6.66 -12.28 -1.14
C ASP A 218 6.37 -13.60 -1.88
N VAL A 219 6.07 -13.52 -3.17
CA VAL A 219 5.86 -14.70 -4.04
C VAL A 219 7.10 -15.61 -4.12
N SER A 220 8.28 -15.05 -3.90
CA SER A 220 9.57 -15.74 -3.86
C SER A 220 9.99 -16.16 -2.45
N ARG A 221 9.08 -16.06 -1.47
CA ARG A 221 9.31 -16.53 -0.10
C ARG A 221 9.75 -17.99 -0.10
N LEU A 222 10.90 -18.22 0.53
CA LEU A 222 11.47 -19.54 0.71
C LEU A 222 10.96 -20.20 1.99
N PHE A 223 10.81 -21.51 1.94
CA PHE A 223 10.53 -22.35 3.10
C PHE A 223 11.60 -23.43 3.22
N TYR A 224 12.12 -23.66 4.42
CA TYR A 224 13.02 -24.79 4.65
C TYR A 224 12.22 -26.09 4.68
N MET A 225 12.81 -27.14 4.09
CA MET A 225 12.31 -28.50 4.23
C MET A 225 12.26 -28.91 5.70
N PRO A 226 11.34 -29.81 6.10
CA PRO A 226 11.21 -30.25 7.48
C PRO A 226 12.52 -30.85 8.01
N ARG A 227 13.03 -30.28 9.11
CA ARG A 227 14.31 -30.65 9.72
C ARG A 227 14.27 -30.44 11.23
N HIS A 228 15.10 -31.18 11.95
CA HIS A 228 15.31 -31.02 13.38
C HIS A 228 16.77 -31.32 13.76
N ALA A 229 17.20 -30.75 14.88
CA ALA A 229 18.47 -31.11 15.50
C ALA A 229 18.42 -32.56 15.98
N ASP A 230 19.59 -33.20 16.09
CA ASP A 230 19.68 -34.58 16.56
C ASP A 230 19.06 -34.73 17.97
N GLY A 231 18.16 -35.71 18.12
CA GLY A 231 17.41 -35.96 19.35
C GLY A 231 16.32 -34.93 19.70
N ALA A 232 16.11 -33.88 18.91
CA ALA A 232 15.07 -32.88 19.17
C ALA A 232 13.67 -33.39 18.75
N PRO A 233 12.61 -33.13 19.53
CA PRO A 233 11.26 -33.50 19.14
C PRO A 233 10.81 -32.68 17.91
N TYR A 234 9.98 -33.29 17.08
CA TYR A 234 9.35 -32.63 15.95
C TYR A 234 7.93 -33.16 15.75
N GLU A 235 7.12 -32.39 15.04
CA GLU A 235 5.77 -32.81 14.63
C GLU A 235 5.55 -32.52 13.15
N ALA A 236 4.87 -33.45 12.48
CA ALA A 236 4.27 -33.20 11.18
C ALA A 236 2.88 -33.83 11.13
N VAL A 237 1.88 -33.04 10.71
CA VAL A 237 0.48 -33.43 10.70
C VAL A 237 -0.14 -33.07 9.35
N VAL A 238 -0.88 -34.00 8.77
CA VAL A 238 -1.67 -33.78 7.56
C VAL A 238 -3.13 -33.64 7.95
N HIS A 239 -3.70 -32.48 7.68
CA HIS A 239 -5.14 -32.23 7.82
C HIS A 239 -5.83 -32.53 6.50
N PRO A 240 -6.79 -33.48 6.45
CA PRO A 240 -7.58 -33.69 5.26
C PRO A 240 -8.60 -32.56 5.11
N GLY A 241 -8.83 -32.12 3.87
CA GLY A 241 -9.81 -31.09 3.57
C GLY A 241 -9.77 -30.66 2.11
N LYS A 242 -10.36 -29.51 1.83
CA LYS A 242 -10.39 -28.91 0.48
C LYS A 242 -9.13 -28.11 0.17
N ALA A 243 -8.76 -28.06 -1.11
CA ALA A 243 -7.82 -27.05 -1.58
C ALA A 243 -8.40 -25.63 -1.37
N ILE A 244 -7.53 -24.64 -1.19
CA ILE A 244 -7.94 -23.26 -0.91
C ILE A 244 -7.89 -22.38 -2.17
N ASP A 245 -8.93 -21.57 -2.37
CA ASP A 245 -8.86 -20.41 -3.27
C ASP A 245 -8.77 -19.14 -2.40
N ILE A 246 -7.54 -18.66 -2.19
CA ILE A 246 -7.30 -17.48 -1.35
C ILE A 246 -7.83 -16.17 -1.98
N PHE A 247 -8.05 -16.15 -3.29
CA PHE A 247 -8.56 -14.97 -4.00
C PHE A 247 -10.08 -14.83 -3.86
N ALA A 248 -10.78 -15.95 -3.69
CA ALA A 248 -12.22 -15.95 -3.39
C ALA A 248 -12.55 -15.32 -2.02
N LEU A 249 -11.61 -15.37 -1.07
CA LEU A 249 -11.78 -14.75 0.26
C LEU A 249 -11.76 -13.22 0.19
N VAL A 250 -10.95 -12.64 -0.69
CA VAL A 250 -10.91 -11.19 -0.95
C VAL A 250 -12.22 -10.70 -1.56
N SER A 251 -12.93 -11.56 -2.29
CA SER A 251 -14.22 -11.22 -2.92
C SER A 251 -15.41 -11.26 -1.96
N SER A 252 -15.23 -11.81 -0.75
CA SER A 252 -16.32 -12.09 0.20
C SER A 252 -16.18 -11.41 1.57
N ALA A 253 -15.07 -10.73 1.85
CA ALA A 253 -14.83 -10.04 3.11
C ALA A 253 -14.56 -8.53 2.87
N GLY A 254 -15.51 -7.70 3.30
CA GLY A 254 -15.10 -6.46 3.98
C GLY A 254 -14.75 -6.87 5.41
N SER A 255 -13.47 -6.92 5.75
CA SER A 255 -13.03 -7.18 7.13
C SER A 255 -12.20 -6.02 7.66
N ASP A 256 -12.56 -5.59 8.87
CA ASP A 256 -11.82 -4.66 9.72
C ASP A 256 -10.50 -5.31 10.18
N ASN A 257 -9.48 -5.31 9.31
CA ASN A 257 -8.17 -5.87 9.64
C ASN A 257 -7.09 -4.78 9.69
N PRO A 258 -6.49 -4.52 10.86
CA PRO A 258 -5.38 -3.57 11.02
C PRO A 258 -4.15 -3.88 10.15
N PHE A 259 -3.98 -5.11 9.67
CA PHE A 259 -2.89 -5.48 8.76
C PHE A 259 -3.20 -5.25 7.28
N LEU A 260 -4.48 -5.17 6.88
CA LEU A 260 -4.85 -4.67 5.55
C LEU A 260 -4.64 -3.16 5.49
N ASP A 261 -5.01 -2.45 6.55
CA ASP A 261 -4.70 -1.02 6.74
C ASP A 261 -3.19 -0.80 6.83
N ALA A 262 -2.44 -1.68 7.52
CA ALA A 262 -0.99 -1.60 7.56
C ALA A 262 -0.32 -2.04 6.26
N ALA A 263 -0.90 -2.90 5.42
CA ALA A 263 -0.33 -3.23 4.11
C ALA A 263 -0.59 -2.14 3.07
N GLU A 264 -1.70 -1.40 3.21
CA GLU A 264 -1.91 -0.11 2.55
C GLU A 264 -0.97 0.97 3.12
N ALA A 265 -0.72 0.98 4.43
CA ALA A 265 0.18 1.95 5.08
C ALA A 265 1.69 1.62 4.97
N MET A 266 2.10 0.38 4.76
CA MET A 266 3.52 -0.03 4.62
C MET A 266 4.04 0.19 3.20
N GLY A 267 3.15 0.53 2.24
CA GLY A 267 3.53 1.24 1.02
C GLY A 267 3.82 2.73 1.24
N ALA A 268 3.47 3.27 2.41
CA ALA A 268 3.73 4.63 2.85
C ALA A 268 4.77 4.61 3.98
N LYS A 269 6.06 4.58 3.60
CA LYS A 269 7.12 4.98 4.53
C LYS A 269 6.94 6.47 4.88
N ASP A 270 6.79 6.75 6.17
CA ASP A 270 6.85 8.05 6.84
C ASP A 270 6.11 9.20 6.14
N ALA A 271 4.78 9.12 6.13
CA ALA A 271 3.90 10.22 5.74
C ALA A 271 3.48 11.07 6.96
N THR A 272 4.45 11.63 7.66
CA THR A 272 4.23 12.86 8.45
C THR A 272 5.39 13.82 8.15
N ASP A 273 5.06 14.95 7.52
CA ASP A 273 5.90 16.03 6.98
C ASP A 273 6.85 15.75 5.79
N SER A 274 7.57 14.63 5.74
CA SER A 274 8.61 14.42 4.70
C SER A 274 8.04 14.25 3.28
N SER A 275 6.83 13.70 3.11
CA SER A 275 6.21 13.49 1.80
C SER A 275 5.79 14.79 1.12
N ALA A 276 5.20 15.74 1.87
CA ALA A 276 4.80 17.04 1.34
C ALA A 276 6.02 17.91 1.00
N MET A 277 7.02 17.96 1.88
CA MET A 277 8.28 18.65 1.62
C MET A 277 8.98 18.08 0.38
N MET A 278 9.03 16.75 0.23
CA MET A 278 9.63 16.14 -0.95
C MET A 278 8.86 16.40 -2.25
N GLN A 279 7.53 16.48 -2.19
CA GLN A 279 6.74 16.90 -3.34
C GLN A 279 7.02 18.37 -3.70
N ASN A 280 7.17 19.25 -2.72
CA ASN A 280 7.53 20.65 -2.93
C ASN A 280 8.93 20.80 -3.52
N LEU A 281 9.93 20.08 -3.01
CA LEU A 281 11.29 20.08 -3.55
C LEU A 281 11.35 19.54 -4.99
N ARG A 282 10.53 18.54 -5.33
CA ARG A 282 10.41 18.04 -6.71
C ARG A 282 9.77 19.08 -7.63
N ARG A 283 8.74 19.81 -7.18
CA ARG A 283 8.14 20.94 -7.92
C ARG A 283 9.13 22.09 -8.10
N TRP A 284 9.82 22.48 -7.04
CA TRP A 284 10.88 23.48 -7.07
C TRP A 284 12.00 23.09 -8.06
N ALA A 285 12.47 21.84 -8.03
CA ALA A 285 13.49 21.39 -8.96
C ALA A 285 13.00 21.44 -10.43
N ALA A 286 11.74 21.06 -10.68
CA ALA A 286 11.13 21.09 -12.01
C ALA A 286 10.85 22.52 -12.52
N SER A 287 10.78 23.52 -11.64
CA SER A 287 10.58 24.94 -12.01
C SER A 287 11.86 25.65 -12.46
N GLY A 288 12.97 24.92 -12.63
CA GLY A 288 14.24 25.45 -13.12
C GLY A 288 15.14 26.07 -12.05
N TYR A 289 14.71 26.14 -10.79
CA TYR A 289 15.56 26.60 -9.70
C TYR A 289 16.75 25.66 -9.45
N ALA A 290 16.54 24.34 -9.49
CA ALA A 290 17.62 23.37 -9.29
C ALA A 290 18.74 23.46 -10.34
N ASP A 291 18.41 23.92 -11.55
CA ASP A 291 19.36 24.04 -12.66
C ASP A 291 20.31 25.23 -12.49
N THR A 292 19.96 26.19 -11.63
CA THR A 292 20.77 27.39 -11.36
C THR A 292 21.14 27.57 -9.89
N PHE A 293 20.75 26.66 -8.99
CA PHE A 293 20.97 26.80 -7.54
C PHE A 293 22.45 26.67 -7.15
N MET A 294 22.98 27.68 -6.47
CA MET A 294 24.34 27.73 -5.96
C MET A 294 24.37 27.24 -4.51
N ILE A 295 24.22 25.92 -4.33
CA ILE A 295 24.06 25.28 -3.03
C ILE A 295 25.24 25.49 -2.07
N ALA A 296 26.49 25.54 -2.58
CA ALA A 296 27.66 25.77 -1.77
C ALA A 296 27.67 27.20 -1.23
N ASP A 297 27.32 28.17 -2.07
CA ASP A 297 27.25 29.58 -1.70
C ASP A 297 26.12 29.84 -0.70
N ALA A 298 24.97 29.17 -0.88
CA ALA A 298 23.86 29.22 0.06
C ALA A 298 24.26 28.67 1.44
N LEU A 299 24.98 27.54 1.48
CA LEU A 299 25.47 26.95 2.74
C LEU A 299 26.56 27.79 3.40
N GLU A 300 27.51 28.35 2.63
CA GLU A 300 28.53 29.26 3.16
C GLU A 300 27.89 30.52 3.78
N ALA A 301 26.82 31.04 3.16
CA ALA A 301 26.13 32.24 3.63
C ALA A 301 25.21 32.00 4.84
N ARG A 302 24.51 30.85 4.89
CA ARG A 302 23.50 30.58 5.93
C ARG A 302 24.01 29.72 7.07
N SER A 303 24.91 28.79 6.79
CA SER A 303 25.39 27.79 7.74
C SER A 303 26.89 27.49 7.58
N PRO A 304 27.78 28.49 7.75
CA PRO A 304 29.22 28.30 7.56
C PRO A 304 29.82 27.22 8.47
N ASP A 305 29.21 26.96 9.64
CA ASP A 305 29.68 25.97 10.61
C ASP A 305 29.55 24.52 10.12
N VAL A 306 28.78 24.25 9.06
CA VAL A 306 28.67 22.90 8.46
C VAL A 306 29.71 22.66 7.36
N MET A 307 30.44 23.70 6.95
CA MET A 307 31.48 23.59 5.93
C MET A 307 32.72 22.89 6.50
N ARG A 308 33.38 22.07 5.69
CA ARG A 308 34.58 21.30 6.05
C ARG A 308 35.69 21.55 5.02
N PRO A 309 36.22 22.79 4.95
CA PRO A 309 37.07 23.22 3.85
C PRO A 309 38.42 22.51 3.79
N GLU A 310 38.80 21.77 4.84
CA GLU A 310 40.06 21.03 4.91
C GLU A 310 40.19 19.95 3.83
N LYS A 311 39.08 19.58 3.17
CA LYS A 311 39.03 18.55 2.11
C LYS A 311 38.62 19.06 0.74
N ASP A 312 38.41 20.36 0.57
CA ASP A 312 37.94 20.96 -0.69
C ASP A 312 38.89 20.70 -1.86
N ARG A 313 38.31 20.54 -3.05
CA ARG A 313 39.05 20.24 -4.29
C ARG A 313 38.39 20.88 -5.49
N GLY A 314 39.02 21.92 -6.04
CA GLY A 314 38.45 22.68 -7.15
C GLY A 314 37.08 23.23 -6.75
N ASP A 315 36.06 22.92 -7.55
CA ASP A 315 34.68 23.37 -7.33
C ASP A 315 33.90 22.48 -6.33
N ILE A 316 34.53 21.43 -5.81
CA ILE A 316 33.93 20.56 -4.79
C ILE A 316 34.16 21.15 -3.40
N ARG A 317 33.06 21.52 -2.73
CA ARG A 317 33.04 21.95 -1.32
C ARG A 317 32.56 20.82 -0.43
N HIS A 318 33.31 20.50 0.63
CA HIS A 318 32.93 19.47 1.58
C HIS A 318 32.10 20.06 2.71
N ILE A 319 31.10 19.29 3.12
CA ILE A 319 30.20 19.65 4.21
C ILE A 319 30.06 18.49 5.18
N GLU A 320 29.54 18.78 6.37
CA GLU A 320 28.94 17.76 7.22
C GLU A 320 27.75 17.10 6.51
N CYS A 321 27.54 15.81 6.72
CA CYS A 321 26.39 15.12 6.14
C CYS A 321 25.10 15.53 6.87
N PRO A 322 24.01 15.92 6.19
CA PRO A 322 22.72 16.14 6.86
C PRO A 322 22.10 14.85 7.41
N PHE A 323 22.71 13.70 7.15
CA PHE A 323 22.36 12.41 7.75
C PHE A 323 23.52 11.84 8.59
N GLN A 324 24.37 12.70 9.16
CA GLN A 324 25.54 12.27 9.95
C GLN A 324 25.14 11.30 11.09
N ASP A 325 23.96 11.48 11.68
CA ASP A 325 23.43 10.62 12.76
C ASP A 325 23.07 9.19 12.30
N GLU A 326 22.99 8.97 10.99
CA GLU A 326 22.75 7.65 10.38
C GLU A 326 24.07 6.91 10.07
N HIS A 327 25.23 7.55 10.30
CA HIS A 327 26.54 6.94 10.09
C HIS A 327 26.95 6.06 11.28
N SER A 328 27.66 4.97 11.00
CA SER A 328 28.20 4.06 12.02
C SER A 328 29.29 4.69 12.91
N ASP A 329 29.98 5.73 12.42
CA ASP A 329 30.90 6.57 13.18
C ASP A 329 30.56 8.05 12.91
N PRO A 330 29.77 8.69 13.79
CA PRO A 330 29.37 10.08 13.64
C PRO A 330 30.53 11.09 13.77
N SER A 331 31.71 10.66 14.23
CA SER A 331 32.88 11.53 14.39
C SER A 331 33.75 11.65 13.13
N ALA A 332 33.50 10.82 12.12
CA ALA A 332 34.21 10.84 10.85
C ALA A 332 33.56 11.84 9.88
N TYR A 333 34.24 12.97 9.64
CA TYR A 333 33.78 14.00 8.70
C TYR A 333 34.40 13.84 7.31
N GLY A 334 33.68 14.34 6.29
CA GLY A 334 34.26 14.65 4.99
C GLY A 334 34.17 13.55 3.93
N GLY A 335 33.06 12.82 3.91
CA GLY A 335 32.62 12.00 2.77
C GLY A 335 31.45 12.62 2.01
N THR A 336 30.90 13.74 2.48
CA THR A 336 29.78 14.47 1.87
C THR A 336 30.29 15.76 1.25
N PHE A 337 29.82 16.05 0.04
CA PHE A 337 30.23 17.21 -0.72
C PHE A 337 29.08 17.79 -1.52
N VAL A 338 29.22 19.07 -1.86
CA VAL A 338 28.30 19.84 -2.69
C VAL A 338 29.06 20.55 -3.81
N ILE A 339 28.37 20.81 -4.91
CA ILE A 339 28.89 21.58 -6.07
C ILE A 339 27.77 22.50 -6.55
N ASN A 340 28.09 23.77 -6.80
CA ASN A 340 27.13 24.73 -7.35
C ASN A 340 26.64 24.31 -8.74
N ALA A 341 25.43 24.73 -9.10
CA ALA A 341 24.98 24.66 -10.48
C ALA A 341 25.93 25.47 -11.39
N GLY A 342 26.23 24.95 -12.58
CA GLY A 342 27.16 25.55 -13.54
C GLY A 342 28.64 25.19 -13.34
N GLU A 343 29.01 24.68 -12.15
CA GLU A 343 30.37 24.21 -11.84
C GLU A 343 30.48 22.67 -11.94
N SER A 344 29.34 21.97 -12.05
CA SER A 344 29.28 20.52 -12.25
C SER A 344 29.11 20.14 -13.73
N SER A 345 29.52 18.92 -14.09
CA SER A 345 29.27 18.35 -15.43
C SER A 345 27.83 17.84 -15.61
N THR A 346 26.99 18.00 -14.60
CA THR A 346 25.56 17.63 -14.59
C THR A 346 24.69 18.88 -14.65
N ASN A 347 23.49 18.77 -15.23
CA ASN A 347 22.54 19.89 -15.21
C ASN A 347 22.06 20.13 -13.77
N GLY A 348 22.48 21.26 -13.19
CA GLY A 348 22.13 21.72 -11.84
C GLY A 348 23.17 21.45 -10.76
N PHE A 349 22.78 21.70 -9.51
CA PHE A 349 23.64 21.49 -8.34
C PHE A 349 23.81 19.99 -8.02
N VAL A 350 24.91 19.67 -7.34
CA VAL A 350 25.23 18.30 -6.92
C VAL A 350 25.32 18.23 -5.40
N VAL A 351 24.76 17.16 -4.83
CA VAL A 351 25.07 16.71 -3.48
C VAL A 351 25.37 15.22 -3.54
N GLY A 352 26.50 14.82 -2.97
CA GLY A 352 26.94 13.43 -2.95
C GLY A 352 27.51 13.05 -1.60
N CYS A 353 27.37 11.78 -1.23
CA CYS A 353 28.01 11.21 -0.05
C CYS A 353 28.58 9.83 -0.38
N HIS A 354 29.82 9.58 0.02
CA HIS A 354 30.50 8.30 -0.21
C HIS A 354 30.26 7.25 0.88
N HIS A 355 29.48 7.57 1.91
CA HIS A 355 29.19 6.64 3.00
C HIS A 355 28.01 5.72 2.67
N ASN A 356 28.12 4.45 3.08
CA ASN A 356 27.16 3.41 2.75
C ASN A 356 25.73 3.68 3.27
N ALA A 357 25.61 4.40 4.40
CA ALA A 357 24.30 4.81 4.95
C ALA A 357 23.53 5.77 4.03
N CYS A 358 24.23 6.44 3.12
CA CYS A 358 23.63 7.34 2.15
C CYS A 358 23.40 6.69 0.77
N ALA A 359 23.65 5.38 0.63
CA ALA A 359 23.47 4.69 -0.64
C ALA A 359 22.00 4.68 -1.07
N GLY A 360 21.73 5.19 -2.28
CA GLY A 360 20.38 5.25 -2.86
C GLY A 360 19.61 6.55 -2.59
N ARG A 361 20.18 7.51 -1.86
CA ARG A 361 19.61 8.86 -1.71
C ARG A 361 19.94 9.73 -2.91
N ASP A 362 18.94 10.49 -3.37
CA ASP A 362 19.11 11.49 -4.42
C ASP A 362 19.45 12.89 -3.85
N ARG A 363 19.80 13.83 -4.72
CA ARG A 363 20.23 15.19 -4.31
C ARG A 363 19.15 15.97 -3.54
N LEU A 364 17.86 15.72 -3.80
CA LEU A 364 16.75 16.36 -3.11
C LEU A 364 16.51 15.73 -1.74
N ASP A 365 16.84 14.43 -1.55
CA ASP A 365 16.84 13.82 -0.22
C ASP A 365 17.86 14.53 0.69
N PHE A 366 19.06 14.82 0.18
CA PHE A 366 20.05 15.61 0.93
C PHE A 366 19.58 17.04 1.20
N LEU A 367 19.00 17.70 0.20
CA LEU A 367 18.46 19.06 0.37
C LEU A 367 17.34 19.10 1.42
N SER A 368 16.44 18.10 1.42
CA SER A 368 15.42 17.94 2.45
C SER A 368 16.04 17.76 3.83
N GLY A 369 17.10 16.95 3.95
CA GLY A 369 17.83 16.78 5.21
C GLY A 369 18.46 18.07 5.72
N MET A 370 19.00 18.91 4.83
CA MET A 370 19.56 20.22 5.16
C MET A 370 18.49 21.17 5.70
N ILE A 371 17.30 21.18 5.09
CA ILE A 371 16.18 22.02 5.54
C ILE A 371 15.63 21.55 6.88
N SER A 372 15.48 20.24 7.06
CA SER A 372 15.04 19.66 8.34
C SER A 372 16.00 19.97 9.50
N ARG A 373 17.29 20.17 9.21
CA ARG A 373 18.30 20.62 10.20
C ARG A 373 18.42 22.14 10.32
N GLY A 374 17.65 22.89 9.54
CA GLY A 374 17.69 24.35 9.52
C GLY A 374 18.97 24.93 8.93
N TRP A 375 19.70 24.16 8.10
CA TRP A 375 20.91 24.66 7.43
C TRP A 375 20.57 25.65 6.32
N LEU A 376 19.43 25.41 5.68
CA LEU A 376 18.80 26.24 4.65
C LEU A 376 17.29 26.29 4.93
N THR A 377 16.65 27.38 4.55
CA THR A 377 15.19 27.49 4.56
C THR A 377 14.63 27.25 3.17
N THR A 378 13.32 27.04 3.04
CA THR A 378 12.66 26.99 1.73
C THR A 378 12.75 28.33 1.00
N GLU A 379 12.81 29.45 1.73
CA GLU A 379 12.99 30.80 1.16
C GLU A 379 14.36 30.94 0.48
N ASP A 380 15.41 30.39 1.11
CA ASP A 380 16.76 30.38 0.54
C ASP A 380 16.81 29.64 -0.82
N LEU A 381 15.93 28.65 -1.03
CA LEU A 381 15.89 27.93 -2.31
C LEU A 381 15.37 28.76 -3.48
N CYS A 382 14.70 29.88 -3.22
CA CYS A 382 14.17 30.78 -4.24
C CYS A 382 14.84 32.15 -4.22
N ALA A 383 15.81 32.37 -3.33
CA ALA A 383 16.47 33.66 -3.13
C ALA A 383 17.39 33.97 -4.32
N PRO A 384 17.18 35.09 -5.04
CA PRO A 384 17.92 35.40 -6.27
C PRO A 384 19.44 35.37 -6.12
N GLU A 385 19.97 35.73 -4.95
CA GLU A 385 21.40 35.72 -4.64
C GLU A 385 22.04 34.32 -4.65
N PHE A 386 21.23 33.25 -4.56
CA PHE A 386 21.70 31.86 -4.60
C PHE A 386 21.42 31.19 -5.95
N HIS A 387 21.20 31.98 -7.01
CA HIS A 387 21.06 31.45 -8.37
C HIS A 387 22.01 32.12 -9.36
N LEU A 388 22.47 31.34 -10.34
CA LEU A 388 23.18 31.88 -11.51
C LEU A 388 22.32 32.96 -12.19
N GLU A 389 22.95 34.07 -12.57
CA GLU A 389 22.31 35.09 -13.40
C GLU A 389 21.96 34.49 -14.78
N VAL A 390 20.68 34.49 -15.13
CA VAL A 390 20.15 34.04 -16.43
C VAL A 390 19.50 35.21 -17.16
N GLU A 391 19.67 35.29 -18.49
CA GLU A 391 19.02 36.31 -19.33
C GLU A 391 17.48 36.23 -19.20
N GLU A 392 16.80 37.39 -19.26
CA GLU A 392 15.37 37.53 -18.96
C GLU A 392 14.48 36.54 -19.73
N GLY A 393 14.00 35.51 -19.03
CA GLY A 393 12.99 34.55 -19.46
C GLY A 393 11.68 34.71 -18.71
N GLU A 394 10.74 33.77 -18.91
CA GLU A 394 9.46 33.78 -18.18
C GLU A 394 9.68 33.76 -16.65
N PRO A 395 8.88 34.50 -15.88
CA PRO A 395 9.05 34.60 -14.43
C PRO A 395 8.87 33.23 -13.77
N ARG A 396 9.83 32.85 -12.92
CA ARG A 396 9.78 31.60 -12.13
C ARG A 396 8.71 31.69 -11.06
N SER A 397 8.12 30.55 -10.72
CA SER A 397 7.17 30.43 -9.62
C SER A 397 7.77 30.93 -8.32
N THR A 398 7.02 31.68 -7.53
CA THR A 398 7.51 32.28 -6.29
C THR A 398 7.60 31.25 -5.16
N HIS A 399 8.35 31.56 -4.11
CA HIS A 399 8.37 30.76 -2.88
C HIS A 399 6.95 30.50 -2.34
N GLY A 400 6.08 31.53 -2.36
CA GLY A 400 4.70 31.42 -1.89
C GLY A 400 3.88 30.39 -2.67
N GLU A 401 4.03 30.36 -4.00
CA GLU A 401 3.36 29.41 -4.89
C GLU A 401 3.91 27.98 -4.75
N LEU A 402 5.22 27.84 -4.50
CA LEU A 402 5.90 26.54 -4.43
C LEU A 402 5.80 25.88 -3.05
N PHE A 403 5.84 26.65 -1.96
CA PHE A 403 6.00 26.14 -0.60
C PHE A 403 4.91 26.57 0.39
N LEU A 404 4.18 27.68 0.15
CA LEU A 404 3.18 28.21 1.10
C LEU A 404 1.73 28.12 0.61
N GLY A 405 1.49 27.74 -0.65
CA GLY A 405 0.14 27.60 -1.21
C GLY A 405 -0.61 28.93 -1.37
N GLU A 406 0.09 30.06 -1.37
CA GLU A 406 -0.52 31.36 -1.60
C GLU A 406 -0.78 31.55 -3.10
N GLY A 407 -2.05 31.48 -3.49
CA GLY A 407 -2.49 31.82 -4.84
C GLY A 407 -2.37 33.31 -5.10
N ALA A 408 -1.67 33.68 -6.18
CA ALA A 408 -1.68 35.02 -6.72
C ALA A 408 -3.13 35.45 -7.04
N GLY A 409 -3.63 36.42 -6.27
CA GLY A 409 -4.94 37.02 -6.46
C GLY A 409 -4.99 37.99 -7.65
N ASP A 410 -6.02 37.81 -8.47
CA ASP A 410 -6.81 38.80 -9.22
C ASP A 410 -6.10 39.96 -9.95
N GLY A 411 -6.01 39.86 -11.29
CA GLY A 411 -5.55 40.96 -12.14
C GLY A 411 -5.82 40.84 -13.64
N LYS A 412 -7.10 41.01 -14.04
CA LYS A 412 -7.59 41.51 -15.36
C LYS A 412 -7.06 40.91 -16.68
N ALA A 413 -7.93 40.06 -17.25
CA ALA A 413 -8.29 39.91 -18.67
C ALA A 413 -7.50 40.64 -19.77
N THR A 414 -6.92 39.86 -20.69
CA THR A 414 -6.95 40.15 -22.14
C THR A 414 -7.24 38.90 -22.98
N LYS A 415 -8.35 39.00 -23.72
CA LYS A 415 -8.86 38.19 -24.82
C LYS A 415 -7.79 37.55 -25.73
N ALA A 416 -8.00 36.30 -26.16
CA ALA A 416 -8.59 35.99 -27.49
C ALA A 416 -8.49 34.48 -27.86
N THR A 417 -9.65 33.81 -27.81
CA THR A 417 -10.20 32.87 -28.82
C THR A 417 -9.31 31.82 -29.51
N LYS A 418 -9.51 30.55 -29.16
CA LYS A 418 -9.95 29.38 -29.99
C LYS A 418 -9.70 28.10 -29.15
N ALA A 419 -10.59 27.13 -28.97
CA ALA A 419 -11.80 26.76 -29.69
C ALA A 419 -12.76 26.01 -28.74
N LYS A 420 -14.05 26.14 -29.04
CA LYS A 420 -15.18 25.41 -28.48
C LYS A 420 -15.28 24.06 -29.20
N ALA A 421 -15.33 22.93 -28.49
CA ALA A 421 -15.85 21.66 -29.00
C ALA A 421 -16.35 20.77 -27.86
N GLU A 422 -17.45 20.07 -28.12
CA GLU A 422 -18.18 19.21 -27.20
C GLU A 422 -17.39 17.95 -26.81
N GLY A 423 -17.35 17.65 -25.51
CA GLY A 423 -16.68 16.50 -24.91
C GLY A 423 -16.12 16.89 -23.55
N ARG A 424 -16.90 16.73 -22.48
CA ARG A 424 -16.51 17.14 -21.13
C ARG A 424 -15.59 16.10 -20.52
N SER A 425 -14.40 16.56 -20.19
CA SER A 425 -13.26 15.72 -19.87
C SER A 425 -12.69 16.14 -18.52
N VAL A 426 -12.60 15.19 -17.59
CA VAL A 426 -11.90 15.31 -16.33
C VAL A 426 -10.46 14.88 -16.58
N TRP A 427 -9.52 15.81 -16.45
CA TRP A 427 -8.11 15.52 -16.66
C TRP A 427 -7.51 14.91 -15.40
N ILE A 428 -6.99 13.69 -15.51
CA ILE A 428 -6.54 12.93 -14.34
C ILE A 428 -5.07 13.17 -13.97
N ASP A 429 -4.35 13.95 -14.78
CA ASP A 429 -2.96 14.36 -14.51
C ASP A 429 -2.87 15.70 -13.76
N GLU A 430 -4.02 16.27 -13.41
CA GLU A 430 -4.12 17.47 -12.58
C GLU A 430 -4.09 17.10 -11.10
N ASP A 431 -4.00 18.09 -10.23
CA ASP A 431 -3.98 17.87 -8.79
C ASP A 431 -5.19 17.06 -8.33
N SER A 432 -4.99 16.04 -7.48
CA SER A 432 -6.07 15.15 -7.07
C SER A 432 -7.24 15.87 -6.41
N THR A 433 -7.03 17.01 -5.76
CA THR A 433 -8.10 17.86 -5.21
C THR A 433 -8.92 18.50 -6.33
N PHE A 434 -8.26 19.01 -7.37
CA PHE A 434 -8.94 19.57 -8.54
C PHE A 434 -9.69 18.49 -9.33
N VAL A 435 -9.10 17.30 -9.47
CA VAL A 435 -9.78 16.17 -10.10
C VAL A 435 -10.96 15.69 -9.24
N MET A 436 -10.84 15.70 -7.91
CA MET A 436 -11.93 15.40 -6.97
C MET A 436 -13.04 16.44 -7.03
N ASP A 437 -12.72 17.73 -7.06
CA ASP A 437 -13.69 18.81 -7.23
C ASP A 437 -14.41 18.69 -8.56
N ALA A 438 -13.69 18.39 -9.65
CA ALA A 438 -14.28 18.13 -10.95
C ALA A 438 -15.23 16.91 -10.93
N ILE A 439 -14.88 15.84 -10.20
CA ILE A 439 -15.77 14.69 -10.00
C ILE A 439 -16.99 15.09 -9.18
N ILE A 440 -16.82 15.83 -8.08
CA ILE A 440 -17.92 16.32 -7.24
C ILE A 440 -18.87 17.19 -8.06
N GLU A 441 -18.34 18.13 -8.85
CA GLU A 441 -19.10 19.00 -9.75
C GLU A 441 -19.84 18.21 -10.82
N GLU A 442 -19.20 17.24 -11.47
CA GLU A 442 -19.86 16.40 -12.47
C GLU A 442 -20.97 15.56 -11.84
N VAL A 443 -20.79 15.05 -10.62
CA VAL A 443 -21.84 14.32 -9.92
C VAL A 443 -22.98 15.24 -9.51
N LYS A 444 -22.71 16.43 -8.98
CA LYS A 444 -23.72 17.46 -8.69
C LYS A 444 -24.51 17.82 -9.95
N ARG A 445 -23.82 17.96 -11.08
CA ARG A 445 -24.43 18.24 -12.38
C ARG A 445 -25.31 17.09 -12.88
N ILE A 446 -24.82 15.86 -12.81
CA ILE A 446 -25.59 14.66 -13.17
C ILE A 446 -26.84 14.56 -12.30
N ASN A 447 -26.70 14.90 -11.01
CA ASN A 447 -27.75 14.76 -10.02
C ASN A 447 -28.69 15.98 -9.92
N GLN A 448 -28.69 16.88 -10.91
CA GLN A 448 -29.66 17.99 -11.00
C GLN A 448 -31.11 17.50 -10.98
N THR A 449 -31.36 16.31 -11.55
CA THR A 449 -32.55 15.51 -11.26
C THR A 449 -32.14 14.40 -10.30
N PRO A 450 -32.55 14.44 -9.01
CA PRO A 450 -32.06 13.51 -8.00
C PRO A 450 -32.25 12.05 -8.38
N MET A 451 -31.14 11.35 -8.57
CA MET A 451 -31.03 9.91 -8.87
C MET A 451 -30.06 9.19 -7.94
N VAL A 452 -29.12 9.92 -7.33
CA VAL A 452 -28.26 9.49 -6.24
C VAL A 452 -28.58 10.33 -5.00
N PHE A 453 -28.61 9.67 -3.86
CA PHE A 453 -29.05 10.21 -2.58
C PHE A 453 -28.06 9.87 -1.48
N SER A 454 -28.05 10.64 -0.40
CA SER A 454 -27.46 10.20 0.87
C SER A 454 -28.51 9.43 1.67
N TYR A 455 -28.24 8.16 1.95
CA TYR A 455 -29.07 7.30 2.81
C TYR A 455 -28.17 6.57 3.80
N GLY A 456 -28.45 6.70 5.10
CA GLY A 456 -27.56 6.19 6.14
C GLY A 456 -26.14 6.79 6.11
N GLY A 457 -26.01 8.03 5.62
CA GLY A 457 -24.73 8.73 5.47
C GLY A 457 -23.90 8.30 4.25
N LYS A 458 -24.40 7.40 3.39
CA LYS A 458 -23.64 6.90 2.23
C LYS A 458 -24.37 7.15 0.90
N PRO A 459 -23.62 7.44 -0.19
CA PRO A 459 -24.19 7.57 -1.53
C PRO A 459 -24.95 6.29 -1.93
N SER A 460 -26.21 6.45 -2.32
CA SER A 460 -27.17 5.37 -2.61
C SER A 460 -28.09 5.78 -3.75
N ARG A 461 -28.66 4.81 -4.47
CA ARG A 461 -29.66 5.06 -5.53
C ARG A 461 -30.81 4.08 -5.42
N VAL A 462 -31.95 4.45 -5.98
CA VAL A 462 -33.09 3.54 -6.13
C VAL A 462 -33.02 2.86 -7.49
N ILE A 463 -33.21 1.54 -7.50
CA ILE A 463 -33.36 0.72 -8.70
C ILE A 463 -34.72 0.03 -8.66
N THR A 464 -35.18 -0.45 -9.82
CA THR A 464 -36.34 -1.34 -9.90
C THR A 464 -35.81 -2.77 -9.97
N ASP A 465 -36.25 -3.63 -9.06
CA ASP A 465 -35.87 -5.04 -9.04
C ASP A 465 -36.67 -5.87 -10.06
N ASP A 466 -36.36 -7.16 -10.15
CA ASP A 466 -37.01 -8.09 -11.09
C ASP A 466 -38.52 -8.28 -10.81
N THR A 467 -39.01 -7.82 -9.66
CA THR A 467 -40.43 -7.85 -9.28
C THR A 467 -41.17 -6.57 -9.68
N GLY A 468 -40.46 -5.57 -10.22
CA GLY A 468 -41.01 -4.24 -10.50
C GLY A 468 -41.09 -3.34 -9.28
N SER A 469 -40.51 -3.75 -8.15
CA SER A 469 -40.50 -3.01 -6.89
C SER A 469 -39.27 -2.10 -6.77
N ALA A 470 -39.41 -1.01 -6.03
CA ALA A 470 -38.29 -0.13 -5.76
C ALA A 470 -37.36 -0.73 -4.69
N ALA A 471 -36.07 -0.85 -5.01
CA ALA A 471 -35.02 -1.31 -4.11
C ALA A 471 -33.96 -0.22 -3.94
N LEU A 472 -33.53 0.02 -2.70
CA LEU A 472 -32.44 0.94 -2.40
C LEU A 472 -31.11 0.19 -2.42
N VAL A 473 -30.13 0.70 -3.17
CA VAL A 473 -28.80 0.10 -3.28
C VAL A 473 -27.72 1.15 -3.00
N ARG A 474 -26.67 0.76 -2.27
CA ARG A 474 -25.49 1.59 -2.04
C ARG A 474 -24.69 1.74 -3.34
N MET A 475 -24.11 2.91 -3.56
CA MET A 475 -23.17 3.13 -4.64
C MET A 475 -21.83 2.48 -4.29
N ASP A 476 -21.27 1.74 -5.23
CA ASP A 476 -19.91 1.20 -5.21
C ASP A 476 -19.13 1.71 -6.43
N LEU A 477 -17.84 1.36 -6.50
CA LEU A 477 -16.93 1.79 -7.55
C LEU A 477 -17.52 1.60 -8.95
N ASP A 478 -18.10 0.42 -9.22
CA ASP A 478 -18.66 0.08 -10.53
C ASP A 478 -19.93 0.86 -10.84
N ARG A 479 -20.85 0.99 -9.88
CA ARG A 479 -22.07 1.81 -10.07
C ARG A 479 -21.75 3.29 -10.28
N MET A 480 -20.72 3.79 -9.61
CA MET A 480 -20.29 5.18 -9.71
C MET A 480 -19.59 5.48 -11.03
N ARG A 481 -18.67 4.59 -11.46
CA ARG A 481 -18.10 4.63 -12.80
C ARG A 481 -19.16 4.55 -13.89
N ASN A 482 -20.14 3.66 -13.72
CA ASN A 482 -21.25 3.52 -14.65
C ASN A 482 -22.11 4.80 -14.74
N LEU A 483 -22.37 5.44 -13.60
CA LEU A 483 -23.08 6.73 -13.54
C LEU A 483 -22.34 7.82 -14.32
N LEU A 484 -21.05 8.01 -14.06
CA LEU A 484 -20.21 9.01 -14.71
C LEU A 484 -20.12 8.76 -16.22
N MET A 485 -19.82 7.51 -16.61
CA MET A 485 -19.69 7.11 -18.01
C MET A 485 -21.00 7.25 -18.80
N ARG A 486 -22.14 6.78 -18.25
CA ARG A 486 -23.45 6.89 -18.93
C ARG A 486 -23.91 8.33 -19.12
N ASN A 487 -23.43 9.24 -18.28
CA ASN A 487 -23.73 10.67 -18.39
C ASN A 487 -22.64 11.47 -19.13
N GLY A 488 -21.76 10.77 -19.87
CA GLY A 488 -20.84 11.37 -20.82
C GLY A 488 -19.60 12.03 -20.21
N VAL A 489 -19.25 11.68 -18.96
CA VAL A 489 -18.01 12.15 -18.33
C VAL A 489 -16.85 11.33 -18.89
N LYS A 490 -15.90 11.99 -19.56
CA LYS A 490 -14.67 11.38 -20.05
C LYS A 490 -13.54 11.65 -19.07
N PHE A 491 -12.66 10.69 -18.85
CA PHE A 491 -11.44 10.92 -18.08
C PHE A 491 -10.27 10.89 -19.04
N LEU A 492 -9.47 11.96 -19.06
CA LEU A 492 -8.38 12.12 -20.02
C LEU A 492 -7.03 12.17 -19.32
N LYS A 493 -6.05 11.53 -19.95
CA LYS A 493 -4.65 11.53 -19.54
C LYS A 493 -3.75 12.07 -20.66
N LYS A 494 -2.88 13.04 -20.40
CA LYS A 494 -1.89 13.57 -21.34
C LYS A 494 -0.84 12.51 -21.68
N LYS A 495 -0.45 12.45 -22.94
CA LYS A 495 0.55 11.52 -23.51
C LYS A 495 1.61 12.25 -24.34
N GLY A 496 1.82 13.54 -24.07
CA GLY A 496 2.72 14.43 -24.81
C GLY A 496 2.22 15.86 -24.77
N GLN A 497 2.89 16.75 -25.50
CA GLN A 497 2.58 18.19 -25.50
C GLN A 497 1.18 18.51 -26.08
N ASP A 498 0.68 17.68 -27.02
CA ASP A 498 -0.64 17.84 -27.68
C ASP A 498 -1.47 16.54 -27.77
N ASP A 499 -1.02 15.43 -27.17
CA ASP A 499 -1.70 14.13 -27.26
C ASP A 499 -2.38 13.76 -25.94
N CYS A 500 -3.59 13.20 -26.00
CA CYS A 500 -4.35 12.75 -24.84
C CYS A 500 -5.03 11.41 -25.09
N LYS A 501 -5.17 10.64 -24.02
CA LYS A 501 -5.79 9.31 -24.02
C LYS A 501 -6.98 9.31 -23.09
N GLU A 502 -8.13 8.86 -23.57
CA GLU A 502 -9.26 8.55 -22.71
C GLU A 502 -8.97 7.30 -21.87
N VAL A 503 -9.22 7.40 -20.57
CA VAL A 503 -8.98 6.37 -19.58
C VAL A 503 -10.25 6.13 -18.76
N PRO A 504 -10.41 4.98 -18.11
CA PRO A 504 -11.47 4.78 -17.14
C PRO A 504 -11.34 5.78 -15.98
N ALA A 505 -12.47 6.15 -15.34
CA ALA A 505 -12.44 6.97 -14.14
C ALA A 505 -11.51 6.33 -13.08
N PRO A 506 -10.50 7.04 -12.55
CA PRO A 506 -9.53 6.47 -11.61
C PRO A 506 -10.21 5.85 -10.38
N ALA A 507 -9.75 4.67 -9.96
CA ALA A 507 -10.42 3.89 -8.91
C ALA A 507 -10.33 4.56 -7.54
N ASP A 508 -9.16 5.08 -7.25
CA ASP A 508 -8.79 5.90 -6.11
C ASP A 508 -9.72 7.11 -5.96
N LEU A 509 -9.85 7.94 -7.01
CA LEU A 509 -10.67 9.16 -6.94
C LEU A 509 -12.17 8.84 -6.81
N VAL A 510 -12.64 7.79 -7.48
CA VAL A 510 -14.03 7.36 -7.34
C VAL A 510 -14.30 6.78 -5.94
N ASN A 511 -13.36 6.02 -5.36
CA ASN A 511 -13.47 5.52 -4.00
C ASN A 511 -13.38 6.64 -2.96
N MET A 512 -12.53 7.64 -3.18
CA MET A 512 -12.50 8.87 -2.38
C MET A 512 -13.87 9.55 -2.39
N TYR A 513 -14.48 9.75 -3.57
CA TYR A 513 -15.84 10.32 -3.66
C TYR A 513 -16.87 9.49 -2.87
N LEU A 514 -16.79 8.16 -2.94
CA LEU A 514 -17.73 7.26 -2.22
C LEU A 514 -17.50 7.24 -0.71
N ALA A 515 -16.32 7.67 -0.25
CA ALA A 515 -15.94 7.78 1.16
C ALA A 515 -16.30 9.15 1.76
N LEU A 516 -16.42 10.19 0.92
CA LEU A 516 -16.80 11.54 1.34
C LEU A 516 -18.06 11.54 2.22
N GLU A 517 -18.06 12.44 3.19
CA GLU A 517 -19.22 12.68 4.03
C GLU A 517 -20.30 13.42 3.25
N ARG A 518 -21.51 13.42 3.80
CA ARG A 518 -22.69 14.02 3.15
C ARG A 518 -22.48 15.52 2.87
N GLU A 519 -21.75 16.21 3.73
CA GLU A 519 -21.43 17.63 3.65
C GLU A 519 -20.58 17.97 2.43
N GLU A 520 -19.71 17.04 2.00
CA GLU A 520 -18.79 17.23 0.87
C GLU A 520 -19.45 16.82 -0.46
N THR A 521 -20.26 15.76 -0.43
CA THR A 521 -20.96 15.28 -1.64
C THR A 521 -22.19 16.12 -2.00
N GLU A 522 -22.76 16.83 -1.03
CA GLU A 522 -24.02 17.59 -1.13
C GLU A 522 -25.21 16.80 -1.71
N LEU A 523 -25.18 15.47 -1.60
CA LEU A 523 -26.25 14.63 -2.11
C LEU A 523 -27.55 14.87 -1.34
N PRO A 524 -28.72 14.85 -2.03
CA PRO A 524 -30.01 15.00 -1.38
C PRO A 524 -30.26 13.83 -0.42
N ILE A 525 -30.75 14.13 0.78
CA ILE A 525 -31.07 13.11 1.78
C ILE A 525 -32.32 12.36 1.34
N LEU A 526 -32.31 11.03 1.39
CA LEU A 526 -33.48 10.19 1.19
C LEU A 526 -33.90 9.58 2.52
N LYS A 527 -35.17 9.76 2.91
CA LYS A 527 -35.76 9.13 4.10
C LYS A 527 -36.51 7.84 3.76
N GLY A 528 -37.04 7.73 2.55
CA GLY A 528 -37.78 6.55 2.12
C GLY A 528 -38.31 6.66 0.71
N VAL A 529 -38.78 5.51 0.21
CA VAL A 529 -39.39 5.37 -1.12
C VAL A 529 -40.84 4.94 -0.95
N VAL A 530 -41.76 5.60 -1.66
CA VAL A 530 -43.18 5.24 -1.67
C VAL A 530 -43.57 4.74 -3.06
N GLY A 531 -44.36 3.66 -3.10
CA GLY A 531 -44.84 3.05 -4.35
C GLY A 531 -46.23 3.53 -4.79
N ALA A 532 -46.92 4.31 -3.96
CA ALA A 532 -48.24 4.87 -4.25
C ALA A 532 -48.29 6.35 -3.85
N PRO A 533 -49.19 7.16 -4.44
CA PRO A 533 -49.36 8.55 -4.04
C PRO A 533 -49.64 8.66 -2.54
N ALA A 534 -48.90 9.53 -1.87
CA ALA A 534 -48.99 9.70 -0.42
C ALA A 534 -49.09 11.18 -0.06
N PHE A 535 -49.78 11.47 1.03
CA PHE A 535 -49.77 12.80 1.62
C PHE A 535 -48.45 13.00 2.37
N LEU A 536 -47.76 14.09 2.05
CA LEU A 536 -46.53 14.51 2.72
C LEU A 536 -46.86 15.30 4.00
N ALA A 537 -45.82 15.55 4.80
CA ALA A 537 -45.91 16.48 5.91
C ALA A 537 -46.40 17.85 5.38
N GLY A 538 -47.56 18.32 5.88
CA GLY A 538 -48.23 19.53 5.41
C GLY A 538 -49.46 19.31 4.52
N GLY A 539 -49.89 18.06 4.29
CA GLY A 539 -51.16 17.75 3.61
C GLY A 539 -51.13 17.87 2.09
N VAL A 540 -49.94 18.03 1.49
CA VAL A 540 -49.76 18.04 0.03
C VAL A 540 -49.70 16.59 -0.48
N LEU A 541 -50.49 16.28 -1.50
CA LEU A 541 -50.46 15.00 -2.18
C LEU A 541 -49.24 14.93 -3.12
N HIS A 542 -48.38 13.92 -2.94
CA HIS A 542 -47.28 13.61 -3.84
C HIS A 542 -47.74 12.54 -4.83
N ASP A 543 -48.20 12.96 -6.01
CA ASP A 543 -48.82 12.11 -7.03
C ASP A 543 -48.05 12.08 -8.37
N LYS A 544 -46.91 12.76 -8.45
CA LYS A 544 -46.00 12.74 -9.60
C LYS A 544 -44.70 12.01 -9.25
N PRO A 545 -44.29 10.99 -10.03
CA PRO A 545 -43.04 10.28 -9.77
C PRO A 545 -41.86 11.24 -9.67
N GLY A 546 -41.02 11.05 -8.65
CA GLY A 546 -39.89 11.93 -8.39
C GLY A 546 -39.60 12.13 -6.90
N TYR A 547 -38.48 12.81 -6.64
CA TYR A 547 -38.03 13.16 -5.30
C TYR A 547 -38.65 14.48 -4.87
N ASP A 548 -39.22 14.52 -3.66
CA ASP A 548 -39.65 15.75 -3.00
C ASP A 548 -38.66 16.14 -1.91
N SER A 549 -38.01 17.28 -2.07
CA SER A 549 -36.95 17.77 -1.17
C SER A 549 -37.46 18.20 0.21
N ARG A 550 -38.75 18.54 0.35
CA ARG A 550 -39.36 18.97 1.62
C ARG A 550 -39.58 17.79 2.56
N SER A 551 -40.11 16.70 2.02
CA SER A 551 -40.35 15.45 2.75
C SER A 551 -39.16 14.50 2.74
N MET A 552 -38.20 14.72 1.84
CA MET A 552 -37.06 13.83 1.57
C MET A 552 -37.51 12.42 1.12
N MET A 553 -38.68 12.34 0.48
CA MET A 553 -39.27 11.08 0.01
C MET A 553 -39.23 11.00 -1.51
N LEU A 554 -38.98 9.80 -2.03
CA LEU A 554 -39.04 9.51 -3.47
C LEU A 554 -40.34 8.74 -3.78
N TYR A 555 -41.21 9.30 -4.61
CA TYR A 555 -42.33 8.56 -5.18
C TYR A 555 -41.85 7.83 -6.44
N HIS A 556 -41.77 6.50 -6.35
CA HIS A 556 -41.32 5.61 -7.41
C HIS A 556 -42.35 4.49 -7.58
N PRO A 557 -43.44 4.71 -8.34
CA PRO A 557 -44.49 3.72 -8.48
C PRO A 557 -43.97 2.47 -9.21
N PRO A 558 -44.48 1.27 -8.88
CA PRO A 558 -44.19 0.05 -9.61
C PRO A 558 -44.50 0.21 -11.10
N GLN A 559 -43.74 -0.50 -11.94
CA GLN A 559 -43.94 -0.46 -13.38
C GLN A 559 -45.40 -0.82 -13.74
N GLY A 560 -46.05 0.03 -14.53
CA GLY A 560 -47.45 -0.19 -14.96
C GLY A 560 -48.53 0.25 -13.97
N PHE A 561 -48.17 0.84 -12.82
CA PHE A 561 -49.13 1.41 -11.89
C PHE A 561 -49.99 2.50 -12.54
N LYS A 562 -51.31 2.36 -12.43
CA LYS A 562 -52.29 3.38 -12.84
C LYS A 562 -53.12 3.78 -11.63
N ALA A 563 -52.97 5.03 -11.21
CA ALA A 563 -53.84 5.58 -10.16
C ALA A 563 -55.30 5.57 -10.65
N LEU A 564 -56.21 5.08 -9.82
CA LEU A 564 -57.64 5.16 -10.10
C LEU A 564 -58.10 6.62 -9.95
N PRO A 565 -58.97 7.14 -10.84
CA PRO A 565 -59.49 8.49 -10.70
C PRO A 565 -60.29 8.62 -9.39
N VAL A 566 -59.96 9.65 -8.59
CA VAL A 566 -60.70 9.97 -7.37
C VAL A 566 -61.97 10.76 -7.76
N PRO A 567 -63.18 10.30 -7.43
CA PRO A 567 -64.41 11.03 -7.76
C PRO A 567 -64.47 12.38 -7.03
N VAL A 568 -64.90 13.43 -7.74
CA VAL A 568 -65.06 14.80 -7.17
C VAL A 568 -66.15 14.84 -6.08
N LYS A 569 -67.07 13.86 -6.08
CA LYS A 569 -68.06 13.64 -5.03
C LYS A 569 -67.93 12.21 -4.52
N PRO A 570 -67.41 11.99 -3.30
CA PRO A 570 -67.46 10.69 -2.64
C PRO A 570 -68.93 10.26 -2.48
N THR A 571 -69.25 9.02 -2.84
CA THR A 571 -70.57 8.42 -2.55
C THR A 571 -70.64 7.87 -1.14
#